data_AF-A0A3B3TVK6-F1
#
_entry.id   AF-A0A3B3TVK6-F1
#
_cell.length_a   1.000
_cell.length_b   1.000
_cell.length_c   1.000
_cell.angle_alpha   90.00
_cell.angle_beta   90.00
_cell.angle_gamma   90.00
#
_symmetry.space_group_name_H-M   'P 1'
#
loop_
_entity.id
_entity.type
_entity.pdbx_description
1 polymer ?
#
loop_
_entity_poly.entity_id
_entity_poly.type
_entity_poly.pdbx_seq_one_letter_code
_entity_poly.pdbx_strand_id
1 'polypeptide(L)'
;STADTLVPVVTVHRGEPVTLTCVMTEKFETVTWVHWYKQSAGHTLILIAMLRKSTSTMPTYGPGFSKSRFQITYIDNMSNLIISSTLEQDEGMYHCAYMDWTESTWTGTYLSLKGKYPWISSFTVVQDPTLSNPGSDTDLETLQCSVLSDSVNATCSGEPSMFWFRAISDTSYPDFIIAEGKIPENCEKTSNNQKKCSYNFSKVVKSSEDAIYYCAVAACGEILFGNGTIIFPLSFVLAMSLIVITILICFINANTCDHFQGNTKYLFYAF
;
A
#
# COMPACT_ATOMS: atom_id res chain seq x y z
N SER A 1 -6.81 6.72 23.75
CA SER A 1 -7.46 6.04 22.62
C SER A 1 -6.72 6.41 21.34
N THR A 2 -5.78 5.57 20.93
CA THR A 2 -5.08 5.72 19.66
C THR A 2 -6.01 5.19 18.57
N ALA A 3 -6.81 6.07 17.99
CA ALA A 3 -7.56 5.73 16.78
C ALA A 3 -6.55 5.58 15.65
N ASP A 4 -6.29 4.33 15.27
CA ASP A 4 -5.59 3.96 14.05
C ASP A 4 -6.14 4.77 12.87
N THR A 5 -5.29 5.57 12.23
CA THR A 5 -5.67 6.26 11.00
C THR A 5 -4.57 6.04 9.97
N LEU A 6 -4.77 5.05 9.09
CA LEU A 6 -4.01 4.96 7.85
C LEU A 6 -4.13 6.31 7.12
N VAL A 7 -3.01 6.84 6.64
CA VAL A 7 -3.03 8.09 5.88
C VAL A 7 -3.78 7.84 4.56
N PRO A 8 -4.88 8.54 4.29
CA PRO A 8 -5.60 8.38 3.04
C PRO A 8 -4.72 8.76 1.85
N VAL A 9 -4.79 7.96 0.78
CA VAL A 9 -4.09 8.19 -0.48
C VAL A 9 -5.12 8.56 -1.54
N VAL A 10 -4.93 9.70 -2.20
CA VAL A 10 -5.70 10.12 -3.36
C VAL A 10 -4.81 10.01 -4.59
N THR A 11 -5.26 9.29 -5.60
CA THR A 11 -4.50 9.09 -6.84
C THR A 11 -5.22 9.72 -8.02
N VAL A 12 -4.50 10.50 -8.82
CA VAL A 12 -5.05 11.27 -9.96
C VAL A 12 -4.07 11.28 -11.13
N HIS A 13 -4.53 11.35 -12.38
CA HIS A 13 -3.62 11.48 -13.51
C HIS A 13 -3.12 12.92 -13.63
N ARG A 14 -1.92 13.07 -14.18
CA ARG A 14 -1.34 14.39 -14.47
C ARG A 14 -2.30 15.25 -15.29
N GLY A 15 -2.46 16.49 -14.88
CA GLY A 15 -3.27 17.49 -15.56
C GLY A 15 -4.74 17.47 -15.13
N GLU A 16 -5.23 16.38 -14.56
CA GLU A 16 -6.60 16.30 -14.00
C GLU A 16 -6.70 17.11 -12.71
N PRO A 17 -7.88 17.71 -12.43
CA PRO A 17 -8.13 18.38 -11.17
C PRO A 17 -8.29 17.37 -10.02
N VAL A 18 -7.91 17.77 -8.81
CA VAL A 18 -8.13 16.96 -7.60
C VAL A 18 -8.69 17.82 -6.48
N THR A 19 -9.55 17.22 -5.66
CA THR A 19 -10.11 17.85 -4.46
C THR A 19 -9.71 17.04 -3.24
N LEU A 20 -8.98 17.67 -2.32
CA LEU A 20 -8.62 17.10 -1.03
C LEU A 20 -9.55 17.68 0.03
N THR A 21 -10.21 16.79 0.78
CA THR A 21 -11.25 17.18 1.74
C THR A 21 -10.74 17.01 3.15
N CYS A 22 -11.00 18.01 3.99
CA CYS A 22 -10.66 18.02 5.40
C CYS A 22 -11.92 18.26 6.22
N VAL A 23 -12.34 17.23 6.95
CA VAL A 23 -13.55 17.28 7.79
C VAL A 23 -13.17 17.76 9.19
N MET A 24 -13.85 18.79 9.68
CA MET A 24 -13.67 19.23 11.06
C MET A 24 -14.44 18.31 12.00
N THR A 25 -13.77 17.79 13.02
CA THR A 25 -14.44 17.10 14.13
C THR A 25 -15.07 18.12 15.08
N GLU A 26 -16.18 17.75 15.72
CA GLU A 26 -17.12 18.62 16.46
C GLU A 26 -16.53 19.42 17.64
N LYS A 27 -15.22 19.36 17.89
CA LYS A 27 -14.55 20.00 19.03
C LYS A 27 -14.37 21.52 18.90
N PHE A 28 -14.54 22.10 17.71
CA PHE A 28 -14.16 23.49 17.43
C PHE A 28 -15.37 24.41 17.23
N GLU A 29 -15.82 25.05 18.31
CA GLU A 29 -16.97 25.98 18.33
C GLU A 29 -16.58 27.47 18.14
N THR A 30 -15.34 27.87 18.45
CA THR A 30 -14.89 29.29 18.40
C THR A 30 -14.17 29.64 17.09
N VAL A 31 -13.55 30.84 16.98
CA VAL A 31 -12.85 31.35 15.78
C VAL A 31 -11.78 30.35 15.30
N THR A 32 -12.19 29.44 14.42
CA THR A 32 -11.31 28.43 13.86
C THR A 32 -10.66 28.94 12.59
N TRP A 33 -9.34 28.83 12.53
CA TRP A 33 -8.60 28.96 11.29
C TRP A 33 -8.37 27.58 10.70
N VAL A 34 -8.54 27.49 9.38
CA VAL A 34 -8.16 26.32 8.59
C VAL A 34 -6.90 26.67 7.84
N HIS A 35 -5.85 25.88 8.02
CA HIS A 35 -4.60 26.03 7.30
C HIS A 35 -4.37 24.80 6.43
N TRP A 36 -3.97 25.03 5.19
CA TRP A 36 -3.53 23.99 4.28
C TRP A 36 -2.03 24.10 4.08
N TYR A 37 -1.33 22.99 4.29
CA TYR A 37 0.11 22.85 4.10
C TYR A 37 0.40 21.76 3.08
N LYS A 38 1.51 21.94 2.37
CA LYS A 38 2.12 20.93 1.52
C LYS A 38 3.46 20.52 2.10
N GLN A 39 3.76 19.23 2.04
CA GLN A 39 5.04 18.66 2.40
C GLN A 39 5.49 17.71 1.28
N SER A 40 6.48 18.16 0.52
CA SER A 40 7.19 17.29 -0.43
C SER A 40 8.16 16.38 0.32
N ALA A 41 8.43 15.18 -0.22
CA ALA A 41 9.36 14.24 0.39
C ALA A 41 10.75 14.88 0.60
N GLY A 42 11.30 14.78 1.81
CA GLY A 42 12.58 15.39 2.18
C GLY A 42 12.55 16.90 2.44
N HIS A 43 11.38 17.55 2.38
CA HIS A 43 11.22 18.99 2.62
C HIS A 43 10.35 19.28 3.85
N THR A 44 10.39 20.54 4.30
CA THR A 44 9.56 21.05 5.40
C THR A 44 8.13 21.38 4.92
N LEU A 45 7.23 21.60 5.88
CA LEU A 45 5.86 22.07 5.60
C LEU A 45 5.88 23.47 5.00
N ILE A 46 5.16 23.65 3.89
CA ILE A 46 4.97 24.94 3.23
C ILE A 46 3.50 25.30 3.27
N LEU A 47 3.17 26.49 3.77
CA LEU A 47 1.79 27.00 3.81
C LEU A 47 1.27 27.26 2.40
N ILE A 48 0.18 26.60 2.02
CA ILE A 48 -0.55 26.86 0.78
C ILE A 48 -1.44 28.08 0.97
N ALA A 49 -2.34 28.00 1.95
CA ALA A 49 -3.25 29.08 2.30
C ALA A 49 -3.95 28.83 3.63
N MET A 50 -4.49 29.91 4.19
CA MET A 50 -5.29 29.89 5.41
C MET A 50 -6.62 30.63 5.23
N LEU A 51 -7.67 30.13 5.87
CA LEU A 51 -9.01 30.68 5.83
C LEU A 51 -9.62 30.70 7.24
N ARG A 52 -10.32 31.78 7.57
CA ARG A 52 -11.08 31.89 8.82
C ARG A 52 -12.52 31.46 8.60
N LYS A 53 -13.02 30.52 9.42
CA LYS A 53 -14.36 29.90 9.34
C LYS A 53 -15.52 30.92 9.27
N SER A 54 -15.38 32.06 9.97
CA SER A 54 -16.47 33.01 10.25
C SER A 54 -16.54 34.22 9.31
N THR A 55 -15.58 34.39 8.40
CA THR A 55 -15.54 35.57 7.54
C THR A 55 -15.64 35.15 6.08
N SER A 56 -16.54 35.77 5.31
CA SER A 56 -16.63 35.64 3.84
C SER A 56 -15.39 36.22 3.11
N THR A 57 -14.27 36.34 3.81
CA THR A 57 -12.98 36.80 3.30
C THR A 57 -12.34 35.72 2.45
N MET A 58 -11.68 36.17 1.38
CA MET A 58 -10.87 35.29 0.55
C MET A 58 -9.74 34.63 1.38
N PRO A 59 -9.35 33.38 1.05
CA PRO A 59 -8.18 32.75 1.66
C PRO A 59 -6.92 33.60 1.48
N THR A 60 -6.08 33.63 2.51
CA THR A 60 -4.75 34.23 2.42
C THR A 60 -3.76 33.17 1.98
N TYR A 61 -3.09 33.40 0.85
CA TYR A 61 -2.14 32.44 0.27
C TYR A 61 -0.72 32.64 0.79
N GLY A 62 -0.01 31.53 0.97
CA GLY A 62 1.42 31.53 1.21
C GLY A 62 2.22 31.86 -0.05
N PRO A 63 3.53 32.09 0.09
CA PRO A 63 4.40 32.43 -1.03
C PRO A 63 4.42 31.30 -2.08
N GLY A 64 4.26 31.67 -3.35
CA GLY A 64 4.26 30.71 -4.47
C GLY A 64 2.93 30.00 -4.72
N PHE A 65 1.90 30.27 -3.90
CA PHE A 65 0.55 29.74 -4.08
C PHE A 65 -0.43 30.85 -4.42
N SER A 66 -1.46 30.51 -5.19
CA SER A 66 -2.49 31.46 -5.60
C SER A 66 -3.81 30.75 -5.89
N LYS A 67 -4.89 31.53 -5.82
CA LYS A 67 -6.26 31.07 -6.11
C LYS A 67 -6.44 30.50 -7.51
N SER A 68 -5.61 30.88 -8.49
CA SER A 68 -5.77 30.41 -9.87
C SER A 68 -5.53 28.91 -10.02
N ARG A 69 -4.65 28.33 -9.20
CA ARG A 69 -4.42 26.87 -9.15
C ARG A 69 -4.93 26.19 -7.91
N PHE A 70 -4.87 26.85 -6.75
CA PHE A 70 -5.24 26.26 -5.46
C PHE A 70 -6.46 26.99 -4.93
N GLN A 71 -7.64 26.43 -5.12
CA GLN A 71 -8.87 27.01 -4.61
C GLN A 71 -9.24 26.36 -3.28
N ILE A 72 -9.48 27.17 -2.26
CA ILE A 72 -10.02 26.68 -0.99
C ILE A 72 -11.49 27.05 -0.91
N THR A 73 -12.31 26.06 -0.56
CA THR A 73 -13.71 26.24 -0.22
C THR A 73 -13.97 25.74 1.19
N TYR A 74 -15.02 26.28 1.82
CA TYR A 74 -15.47 25.86 3.13
C TYR A 74 -16.99 25.74 3.12
N ILE A 75 -17.50 24.53 3.30
CA ILE A 75 -18.94 24.20 3.24
C ILE A 75 -19.20 23.19 4.35
N ASP A 76 -20.23 23.43 5.19
CA ASP A 76 -20.73 22.49 6.19
C ASP A 76 -19.64 21.81 7.05
N ASN A 77 -18.79 22.63 7.69
CA ASN A 77 -17.65 22.17 8.51
C ASN A 77 -16.56 21.37 7.77
N MET A 78 -16.56 21.40 6.44
CA MET A 78 -15.53 20.79 5.61
C MET A 78 -14.77 21.85 4.84
N SER A 79 -13.45 21.78 4.87
CA SER A 79 -12.57 22.56 4.01
C SER A 79 -12.09 21.69 2.86
N ASN A 80 -12.24 22.19 1.64
CA ASN A 80 -11.75 21.50 0.45
C ASN A 80 -10.64 22.32 -0.20
N LEU A 81 -9.50 21.68 -0.44
CA LEU A 81 -8.44 22.19 -1.30
C LEU A 81 -8.58 21.59 -2.69
N ILE A 82 -8.87 22.44 -3.67
CA ILE A 82 -9.04 22.07 -5.07
C ILE A 82 -7.78 22.51 -5.81
N ILE A 83 -7.11 21.56 -6.47
CA ILE A 83 -5.99 21.82 -7.37
C ILE A 83 -6.53 21.71 -8.79
N SER A 84 -6.56 22.83 -9.54
CA SER A 84 -7.25 22.91 -10.84
C SER A 84 -6.62 22.04 -11.93
N SER A 85 -5.31 21.84 -11.88
CA SER A 85 -4.58 20.98 -12.80
C SER A 85 -3.29 20.54 -12.13
N THR A 86 -3.14 19.22 -11.95
CA THR A 86 -2.03 18.63 -11.20
C THR A 86 -0.75 18.58 -12.01
N LEU A 87 0.36 18.98 -11.39
CA LEU A 87 1.71 18.94 -11.95
C LEU A 87 2.58 17.97 -11.16
N GLU A 88 3.67 17.47 -11.75
CA GLU A 88 4.56 16.49 -11.09
C GLU A 88 5.04 16.96 -9.71
N GLN A 89 5.34 18.25 -9.56
CA GLN A 89 5.75 18.80 -8.27
C GLN A 89 4.64 18.79 -7.21
N ASP A 90 3.37 18.62 -7.59
CA ASP A 90 2.22 18.58 -6.68
C ASP A 90 2.08 17.24 -5.95
N GLU A 91 2.80 16.20 -6.37
CA GLU A 91 2.90 14.97 -5.59
C GLU A 91 3.50 15.23 -4.19
N GLY A 92 2.87 14.68 -3.15
CA GLY A 92 3.32 14.85 -1.78
C GLY A 92 2.22 14.76 -0.74
N MET A 93 2.62 15.02 0.50
CA MET A 93 1.71 15.06 1.64
C MET A 93 1.03 16.42 1.74
N TYR A 94 -0.28 16.41 1.87
CA TYR A 94 -1.09 17.60 2.13
C TYR A 94 -1.68 17.49 3.51
N HIS A 95 -1.48 18.53 4.32
CA HIS A 95 -1.96 18.58 5.68
C HIS A 95 -2.97 19.71 5.82
N CYS A 96 -4.10 19.43 6.43
CA CYS A 96 -5.01 20.45 6.89
C CYS A 96 -4.94 20.53 8.41
N ALA A 97 -4.94 21.76 8.94
CA ALA A 97 -4.92 22.04 10.36
C ALA A 97 -6.09 22.95 10.72
N TYR A 98 -7.01 22.44 11.53
CA TYR A 98 -7.97 23.25 12.25
C TYR A 98 -7.32 23.73 13.53
N MET A 99 -7.24 25.05 13.71
CA MET A 99 -6.59 25.66 14.87
C MET A 99 -7.52 26.69 15.49
N ASP A 100 -7.72 26.57 16.80
CA ASP A 100 -8.25 27.64 17.64
C ASP A 100 -7.15 28.16 18.60
N TRP A 101 -7.54 28.90 19.63
CA TRP A 101 -6.59 29.49 20.58
C TRP A 101 -5.95 28.47 21.55
N THR A 102 -6.52 27.28 21.66
CA THR A 102 -6.22 26.30 22.71
C THR A 102 -5.78 24.95 22.15
N GLU A 103 -6.30 24.56 21.00
CA GLU A 103 -6.11 23.24 20.41
C GLU A 103 -5.90 23.32 18.90
N SER A 104 -5.24 22.30 18.37
CA SER A 104 -5.17 22.08 16.93
C SER A 104 -5.45 20.62 16.59
N THR A 105 -6.19 20.40 15.50
CA THR A 105 -6.40 19.07 14.92
C THR A 105 -5.87 19.06 13.51
N TRP A 106 -5.05 18.05 13.21
CA TRP A 106 -4.37 17.90 11.94
C TRP A 106 -4.85 16.63 11.24
N THR A 107 -5.02 16.71 9.93
CA THR A 107 -5.27 15.55 9.07
C THR A 107 -4.36 15.62 7.86
N GLY A 108 -3.77 14.48 7.50
CA GLY A 108 -2.89 14.35 6.35
C GLY A 108 -3.56 13.53 5.25
N THR A 109 -3.26 13.85 4.00
CA THR A 109 -3.63 13.04 2.83
C THR A 109 -2.44 13.04 1.87
N TYR A 110 -2.07 11.87 1.36
CA TYR A 110 -1.03 11.76 0.34
C TYR A 110 -1.66 11.89 -1.05
N LEU A 111 -1.16 12.83 -1.85
CA LEU A 111 -1.53 12.97 -3.25
C LEU A 111 -0.49 12.24 -4.11
N SER A 112 -0.92 11.20 -4.82
CA SER A 112 -0.12 10.42 -5.76
C SER A 112 -0.52 10.72 -7.20
N LEU A 113 0.46 10.88 -8.09
CA LEU A 113 0.21 11.17 -9.51
C LEU A 113 0.46 9.93 -10.37
N LYS A 114 -0.59 9.49 -11.08
CA LYS A 114 -0.50 8.42 -12.08
C LYS A 114 0.06 8.96 -13.39
N GLY A 115 0.90 8.15 -14.04
CA GLY A 115 1.43 8.41 -15.38
C GLY A 115 2.71 9.26 -15.41
N LYS A 116 3.41 9.40 -14.28
CA LYS A 116 4.73 10.05 -14.21
C LYS A 116 5.75 9.30 -15.07
N TYR A 117 5.63 7.97 -15.13
CA TYR A 117 6.45 7.10 -15.95
C TYR A 117 5.57 6.05 -16.67
N PRO A 118 5.15 6.28 -17.93
CA PRO A 118 4.32 5.33 -18.70
C PRO A 118 4.98 3.96 -18.87
N TRP A 119 6.30 3.91 -18.70
CA TRP A 119 7.08 2.69 -18.75
C TRP A 119 6.91 1.80 -17.52
N ILE A 120 6.59 2.38 -16.36
CA ILE A 120 6.57 1.60 -15.12
C ILE A 120 5.37 0.65 -15.09
N SER A 121 4.28 1.02 -15.75
CA SER A 121 3.15 0.11 -15.99
C SER A 121 3.47 -1.13 -16.83
N SER A 122 4.65 -1.23 -17.47
CA SER A 122 5.08 -2.46 -18.13
C SER A 122 5.84 -3.42 -17.21
N PHE A 123 6.11 -3.05 -15.95
CA PHE A 123 6.65 -3.97 -14.96
C PHE A 123 5.52 -4.73 -14.28
N THR A 124 5.59 -6.05 -14.32
CA THR A 124 4.74 -6.94 -13.54
C THR A 124 5.58 -7.62 -12.47
N VAL A 125 5.21 -7.44 -11.20
CA VAL A 125 5.84 -8.13 -10.07
C VAL A 125 5.05 -9.39 -9.77
N VAL A 126 5.69 -10.54 -9.96
CA VAL A 126 5.16 -11.87 -9.65
C VAL A 126 5.88 -12.38 -8.41
N GLN A 127 5.11 -12.90 -7.45
CA GLN A 127 5.65 -13.38 -6.19
C GLN A 127 5.13 -14.80 -5.95
N ASP A 128 6.04 -15.77 -5.90
CA ASP A 128 5.72 -17.19 -5.78
C ASP A 128 6.47 -17.83 -4.59
N PRO A 129 5.79 -18.58 -3.70
CA PRO A 129 6.45 -19.42 -2.72
C PRO A 129 7.09 -20.62 -3.45
N THR A 130 8.40 -20.80 -3.31
CA THR A 130 9.04 -22.00 -3.88
C THR A 130 9.01 -23.12 -2.83
N LEU A 131 8.58 -24.31 -3.26
CA LEU A 131 8.57 -25.51 -2.42
C LEU A 131 9.95 -25.72 -1.78
N SER A 132 9.95 -26.03 -0.49
CA SER A 132 11.15 -26.32 0.29
C SER A 132 12.04 -27.34 -0.43
N ASN A 133 13.33 -27.02 -0.52
CA ASN A 133 14.32 -27.92 -1.09
C ASN A 133 14.39 -29.16 -0.16
N PRO A 134 14.38 -30.42 -0.66
CA PRO A 134 14.20 -31.63 0.16
C PRO A 134 15.37 -31.99 1.11
N GLY A 135 16.25 -31.04 1.42
CA GLY A 135 17.47 -31.25 2.21
C GLY A 135 17.87 -30.09 3.12
N SER A 136 17.00 -29.11 3.34
CA SER A 136 17.22 -28.02 4.31
C SER A 136 16.31 -28.21 5.53
N ASP A 137 16.80 -27.76 6.69
CA ASP A 137 16.10 -27.69 7.97
C ASP A 137 14.60 -27.37 7.78
N THR A 138 13.72 -28.17 8.39
CA THR A 138 12.26 -28.23 8.15
C THR A 138 11.50 -26.93 8.43
N ASP A 139 12.17 -25.90 8.93
CA ASP A 139 11.58 -24.63 9.36
C ASP A 139 11.94 -23.43 8.45
N LEU A 140 12.64 -23.67 7.34
CA LEU A 140 13.05 -22.61 6.41
C LEU A 140 12.31 -22.69 5.08
N GLU A 141 11.66 -21.59 4.69
CA GLU A 141 10.97 -21.42 3.42
C GLU A 141 11.72 -20.42 2.52
N THR A 142 11.67 -20.63 1.21
CA THR A 142 12.30 -19.72 0.23
C THR A 142 11.23 -19.07 -0.64
N LEU A 143 11.11 -17.75 -0.54
CA LEU A 143 10.23 -16.94 -1.37
C LEU A 143 10.99 -16.47 -2.61
N GLN A 144 10.33 -16.50 -3.77
CA GLN A 144 10.85 -15.95 -5.01
C GLN A 144 10.00 -14.78 -5.48
N CYS A 145 10.69 -13.74 -5.97
CA CYS A 145 10.08 -12.62 -6.65
C CYS A 145 10.68 -12.49 -8.04
N SER A 146 9.80 -12.45 -9.04
CA SER A 146 10.14 -12.29 -10.45
C SER A 146 9.53 -11.01 -10.99
N VAL A 147 10.33 -10.15 -11.62
CA VAL A 147 9.82 -8.96 -12.30
C VAL A 147 9.98 -9.10 -13.79
N LEU A 148 8.85 -9.05 -14.49
CA LEU A 148 8.76 -9.07 -15.96
C LEU A 148 8.62 -7.65 -16.46
N SER A 149 9.45 -7.26 -17.43
CA SER A 149 9.32 -5.98 -18.13
C SER A 149 9.21 -6.24 -19.63
N ASP A 150 8.14 -5.76 -20.28
CA ASP A 150 7.92 -6.01 -21.73
C ASP A 150 8.81 -5.16 -22.64
N SER A 151 9.49 -4.17 -22.07
CA SER A 151 10.53 -3.42 -22.74
C SER A 151 11.35 -2.69 -21.67
N VAL A 152 12.65 -2.39 -21.90
CA VAL A 152 13.39 -1.32 -21.15
C VAL A 152 14.03 -0.27 -22.09
N ASN A 153 13.33 0.83 -22.39
CA ASN A 153 13.87 2.07 -22.94
C ASN A 153 14.21 2.91 -21.70
N ALA A 154 15.39 2.63 -21.15
CA ALA A 154 15.91 3.35 -20.01
C ALA A 154 16.24 4.80 -20.40
N THR A 155 15.25 5.70 -20.31
CA THR A 155 15.53 7.13 -20.10
C THR A 155 15.78 7.42 -18.62
N CYS A 156 15.45 6.50 -17.71
CA CYS A 156 15.86 6.56 -16.31
C CYS A 156 17.25 5.96 -16.15
N SER A 157 18.20 6.75 -15.66
CA SER A 157 19.61 6.35 -15.50
C SER A 157 19.88 5.45 -14.28
N GLY A 158 18.84 5.02 -13.55
CA GLY A 158 18.96 4.17 -12.36
C GLY A 158 18.54 2.74 -12.67
N GLU A 159 19.38 1.77 -12.29
CA GLU A 159 19.03 0.35 -12.33
C GLU A 159 17.88 0.06 -11.34
N PRO A 160 16.96 -0.86 -11.68
CA PRO A 160 15.87 -1.23 -10.77
C PRO A 160 16.45 -1.92 -9.52
N SER A 161 16.02 -1.47 -8.34
CA SER A 161 16.40 -2.06 -7.06
C SER A 161 15.25 -2.91 -6.53
N MET A 162 15.52 -4.14 -6.10
CA MET A 162 14.51 -5.04 -5.54
C MET A 162 14.61 -5.12 -4.02
N PHE A 163 13.47 -5.25 -3.36
CA PHE A 163 13.31 -5.18 -1.91
C PHE A 163 12.33 -6.27 -1.44
N TRP A 164 12.55 -6.79 -0.23
CA TRP A 164 11.55 -7.57 0.50
C TRP A 164 11.09 -6.78 1.72
N PHE A 165 9.79 -6.76 1.95
CA PHE A 165 9.13 -6.16 3.09
C PHE A 165 8.49 -7.28 3.90
N ARG A 166 8.53 -7.16 5.22
CA ARG A 166 7.81 -8.05 6.14
C ARG A 166 6.77 -7.22 6.87
N ALA A 167 5.52 -7.61 6.81
CA ALA A 167 4.43 -7.04 7.59
C ALA A 167 4.01 -8.05 8.65
N ILE A 168 4.11 -7.68 9.93
CA ILE A 168 3.68 -8.52 11.04
C ILE A 168 2.19 -8.28 11.26
N SER A 169 1.40 -9.34 11.39
CA SER A 169 -0.07 -9.26 11.42
C SER A 169 -0.64 -8.58 12.68
N ASP A 170 0.16 -8.38 13.71
CA ASP A 170 -0.22 -7.80 15.00
C ASP A 170 0.13 -6.31 15.15
N THR A 171 0.90 -5.73 14.22
CA THR A 171 1.22 -4.30 14.20
C THR A 171 0.59 -3.61 13.00
N SER A 172 -0.12 -2.51 13.22
CA SER A 172 -0.67 -1.65 12.15
C SER A 172 0.39 -0.99 11.26
N TYR A 173 1.67 -1.26 11.53
CA TYR A 173 2.84 -0.82 10.78
C TYR A 173 3.64 -2.05 10.33
N PRO A 174 4.04 -2.15 9.05
CA PRO A 174 5.01 -3.17 8.64
C PRO A 174 6.38 -2.86 9.25
N ASP A 175 6.89 -3.76 10.09
CA ASP A 175 8.25 -3.68 10.63
C ASP A 175 9.26 -3.87 9.48
N PHE A 176 9.90 -2.78 9.06
CA PHE A 176 10.76 -2.73 7.87
C PHE A 176 12.06 -3.53 8.09
N ILE A 177 12.21 -4.66 7.37
CA ILE A 177 13.51 -5.36 7.29
C ILE A 177 14.16 -5.14 5.93
N ILE A 178 15.23 -4.36 5.99
CA ILE A 178 16.47 -4.31 5.18
C ILE A 178 16.38 -4.80 3.73
N ALA A 179 16.54 -3.82 2.85
CA ALA A 179 16.93 -3.92 1.47
C ALA A 179 18.26 -4.67 1.28
N GLU A 180 18.22 -5.92 0.84
CA GLU A 180 19.34 -6.52 0.12
C GLU A 180 19.13 -6.24 -1.37
N GLY A 181 19.65 -5.11 -1.84
CA GLY A 181 19.62 -4.78 -3.26
C GLY A 181 20.64 -5.64 -4.01
N LYS A 182 20.20 -6.56 -4.86
CA LYS A 182 21.07 -7.22 -5.85
C LYS A 182 20.88 -6.58 -7.22
N ILE A 183 21.98 -6.14 -7.84
CA ILE A 183 22.01 -5.78 -9.26
C ILE A 183 21.66 -7.04 -10.06
N PRO A 184 20.64 -7.03 -10.92
CA PRO A 184 20.24 -8.26 -11.59
C PRO A 184 21.22 -8.65 -12.70
N GLU A 185 21.78 -9.86 -12.61
CA GLU A 185 22.86 -10.32 -13.50
C GLU A 185 22.40 -10.69 -14.92
N ASN A 186 21.11 -10.84 -15.22
CA ASN A 186 20.65 -11.26 -16.55
C ASN A 186 19.48 -10.42 -17.06
N CYS A 187 19.77 -9.41 -17.89
CA CYS A 187 18.81 -8.99 -18.90
C CYS A 187 19.24 -9.64 -20.23
N GLU A 188 18.59 -10.76 -20.59
CA GLU A 188 18.79 -11.39 -21.88
C GLU A 188 18.34 -10.41 -22.98
N LYS A 189 19.30 -9.97 -23.80
CA LYS A 189 19.02 -9.11 -24.95
C LYS A 189 18.45 -9.97 -26.07
N THR A 190 17.14 -10.02 -26.22
CA THR A 190 16.54 -10.50 -27.47
C THR A 190 16.95 -9.57 -28.62
N SER A 191 17.22 -10.13 -29.81
CA SER A 191 17.74 -9.41 -30.98
C SER A 191 16.81 -8.35 -31.58
N ASN A 192 15.56 -8.29 -31.12
CA ASN A 192 14.63 -7.20 -31.40
C ASN A 192 14.71 -6.18 -30.27
N ASN A 193 14.69 -4.88 -30.56
CA ASN A 193 14.85 -3.75 -29.62
C ASN A 193 13.87 -3.71 -28.40
N GLN A 194 13.11 -4.77 -28.14
CA GLN A 194 12.36 -5.02 -26.91
C GLN A 194 13.24 -5.83 -25.93
N LYS A 195 13.82 -5.14 -24.96
CA LYS A 195 14.53 -5.79 -23.84
C LYS A 195 13.50 -6.34 -22.85
N LYS A 196 13.27 -7.65 -22.87
CA LYS A 196 12.52 -8.34 -21.84
C LYS A 196 13.47 -8.74 -20.72
N CYS A 197 13.46 -8.01 -19.60
CA CYS A 197 14.27 -8.37 -18.44
C CYS A 197 13.42 -9.19 -17.45
N SER A 198 13.99 -10.29 -16.95
CA SER A 198 13.41 -11.10 -15.88
C SER A 198 14.36 -11.05 -14.69
N TYR A 199 13.92 -10.46 -13.59
CA TYR A 199 14.73 -10.32 -12.40
C TYR A 199 14.24 -11.25 -11.30
N ASN A 200 15.11 -12.13 -10.80
CA ASN A 200 14.76 -13.09 -9.74
C ASN A 200 15.51 -12.76 -8.45
N PHE A 201 14.78 -12.57 -7.36
CA PHE A 201 15.35 -12.35 -6.04
C PHE A 201 14.69 -13.26 -5.01
N SER A 202 15.50 -14.08 -4.34
CA SER A 202 15.04 -15.05 -3.37
C SER A 202 15.29 -14.58 -1.95
N LYS A 203 14.33 -14.81 -1.04
CA LYS A 203 14.48 -14.58 0.40
C LYS A 203 14.23 -15.87 1.15
N VAL A 204 15.17 -16.24 2.01
CA VAL A 204 14.97 -17.31 3.00
C VAL A 204 14.32 -16.72 4.25
N VAL A 205 13.22 -17.33 4.68
CA VAL A 205 12.39 -16.92 5.82
C VAL A 205 12.14 -18.13 6.74
N LYS A 206 11.80 -17.88 8.00
CA LYS A 206 11.41 -18.93 8.94
C LYS A 206 9.89 -19.10 8.94
N SER A 207 9.42 -20.35 8.94
CA SER A 207 7.99 -20.67 8.92
C SER A 207 7.24 -20.28 10.20
N SER A 208 7.96 -20.00 11.29
CA SER A 208 7.41 -19.54 12.57
C SER A 208 7.12 -18.03 12.64
N GLU A 209 7.49 -17.27 11.61
CA GLU A 209 7.20 -15.85 11.52
C GLU A 209 5.80 -15.68 10.93
N ASP A 210 4.78 -15.51 11.78
CA ASP A 210 3.38 -15.20 11.40
C ASP A 210 3.30 -13.80 10.74
N ALA A 211 3.82 -13.70 9.52
CA ALA A 211 4.05 -12.46 8.80
C ALA A 211 3.71 -12.60 7.31
N ILE A 212 3.39 -11.46 6.71
CA ILE A 212 3.19 -11.33 5.27
C ILE A 212 4.45 -10.73 4.68
N TYR A 213 5.07 -11.41 3.71
CA TYR A 213 6.21 -10.88 2.99
C TYR A 213 5.76 -10.28 1.67
N TYR A 214 6.20 -9.07 1.33
CA TYR A 214 5.97 -8.42 0.05
C TYR A 214 7.28 -8.20 -0.66
N CYS A 215 7.39 -8.58 -1.92
CA CYS A 215 8.46 -8.08 -2.77
C CYS A 215 8.08 -6.68 -3.30
N ALA A 216 9.06 -5.81 -3.51
CA ALA A 216 8.85 -4.62 -4.34
C ALA A 216 10.06 -4.30 -5.22
N VAL A 217 9.81 -3.58 -6.31
CA VAL A 217 10.85 -3.01 -7.16
C VAL A 217 10.73 -1.50 -7.15
N ALA A 218 11.84 -0.82 -6.88
CA ALA A 218 11.97 0.62 -7.03
C ALA A 218 12.69 0.96 -8.34
N ALA A 219 12.04 1.72 -9.20
CA ALA A 219 12.60 2.23 -10.45
C ALA A 219 12.05 3.63 -10.74
N CYS A 220 12.91 4.53 -11.24
CA CYS A 220 12.58 5.94 -11.52
C CYS A 220 11.84 6.71 -10.41
N GLY A 221 11.97 6.34 -9.13
CA GLY A 221 11.28 7.02 -8.03
C GLY A 221 9.86 6.53 -7.74
N GLU A 222 9.41 5.46 -8.39
CA GLU A 222 8.20 4.71 -8.00
C GLU A 222 8.58 3.35 -7.38
N ILE A 223 7.69 2.81 -6.54
CA ILE A 223 7.82 1.49 -5.92
C ILE A 223 6.60 0.65 -6.31
N LEU A 224 6.81 -0.50 -6.92
CA LEU A 224 5.78 -1.47 -7.26
C LEU A 224 5.86 -2.68 -6.33
N PHE A 225 4.77 -3.00 -5.64
CA PHE A 225 4.67 -4.16 -4.76
C PHE A 225 4.11 -5.39 -5.48
N GLY A 226 4.61 -6.56 -5.13
CA GLY A 226 3.98 -7.85 -5.43
C GLY A 226 2.76 -8.09 -4.54
N ASN A 227 2.02 -9.15 -4.84
CA ASN A 227 0.75 -9.48 -4.14
C ASN A 227 0.93 -9.95 -2.69
N GLY A 228 2.16 -10.14 -2.22
CA GLY A 228 2.45 -10.65 -0.90
C GLY A 228 2.30 -12.17 -0.78
N THR A 229 3.00 -12.75 0.19
CA THR A 229 2.92 -14.19 0.52
C THR A 229 2.81 -14.32 2.02
N ILE A 230 1.76 -15.01 2.47
CA ILE A 230 1.55 -15.35 3.87
C ILE A 230 2.26 -16.68 4.11
N ILE A 231 3.12 -16.71 5.11
CA ILE A 231 3.75 -17.94 5.57
C ILE A 231 2.92 -18.49 6.73
N PHE A 232 2.50 -19.74 6.62
CA PHE A 232 1.78 -20.43 7.69
C PHE A 232 2.72 -21.42 8.37
N PRO A 233 2.67 -21.55 9.70
CA PRO A 233 3.42 -22.59 10.38
C PRO A 233 2.96 -23.97 9.90
N LEU A 234 3.92 -24.89 9.73
CA LEU A 234 3.67 -26.25 9.22
C LEU A 234 2.57 -26.99 10.02
N SER A 235 2.47 -26.71 11.32
CA SER A 235 1.42 -27.22 12.21
C SER A 235 0.01 -26.84 11.75
N PHE A 236 -0.17 -25.62 11.23
CA PHE A 236 -1.46 -25.13 10.74
C PHE A 236 -1.85 -25.83 9.43
N VAL A 237 -0.89 -26.03 8.52
CA VAL A 237 -1.12 -26.75 7.25
C VAL A 237 -1.49 -28.21 7.50
N LEU A 238 -0.81 -28.88 8.44
CA LEU A 238 -1.12 -30.24 8.84
C LEU A 238 -2.51 -30.34 9.48
N ALA A 239 -2.89 -29.40 10.35
CA ALA A 239 -4.22 -29.35 10.95
C ALA A 239 -5.32 -29.20 9.89
N MET A 240 -5.15 -28.27 8.94
CA MET A 240 -6.11 -28.07 7.85
C MET A 240 -6.20 -29.30 6.94
N SER A 241 -5.08 -29.95 6.65
CA SER A 241 -5.05 -31.19 5.87
C SER A 241 -5.81 -32.32 6.56
N LEU A 242 -5.64 -32.49 7.88
CA LEU A 242 -6.39 -33.46 8.67
C LEU A 242 -7.88 -33.15 8.70
N ILE A 243 -8.27 -31.88 8.78
CA ILE A 243 -9.68 -31.44 8.68
C ILE A 243 -10.27 -31.80 7.31
N VAL A 244 -9.55 -31.53 6.22
CA VAL A 244 -10.03 -31.88 4.87
C VAL A 244 -10.14 -33.39 4.70
N ILE A 245 -9.15 -34.16 5.16
CA ILE A 245 -9.17 -35.62 5.12
C ILE A 245 -10.34 -36.17 5.93
N THR A 246 -10.58 -35.67 7.14
CA THR A 246 -11.71 -36.10 7.97
C THR A 246 -13.05 -35.76 7.32
N ILE A 247 -13.20 -34.58 6.72
CA ILE A 247 -14.39 -34.22 5.94
C ILE A 247 -14.59 -35.16 4.75
N LEU A 248 -13.54 -35.45 3.98
CA LEU A 248 -13.60 -36.38 2.85
C LEU A 248 -13.98 -37.79 3.30
N ILE A 249 -13.40 -38.28 4.39
CA ILE A 249 -13.77 -39.58 4.99
C ILE A 249 -15.24 -39.56 5.45
N CYS A 250 -15.71 -38.47 6.07
CA CYS A 250 -17.11 -38.32 6.46
C CYS A 250 -18.04 -38.34 5.24
N PHE A 251 -17.68 -37.70 4.12
CA PHE A 251 -18.48 -37.73 2.89
C PHE A 251 -18.48 -39.10 2.21
N ILE A 252 -17.33 -39.78 2.15
CA ILE A 252 -17.24 -41.15 1.63
C ILE A 252 -18.06 -42.09 2.49
N ASN A 253 -17.94 -41.97 3.82
CA ASN A 253 -18.69 -42.80 4.75
C ASN A 253 -20.18 -42.48 4.75
N ALA A 254 -20.58 -41.21 4.60
CA ALA A 254 -21.97 -40.82 4.42
C ALA A 254 -22.56 -41.42 3.13
N ASN A 255 -21.80 -41.39 2.03
CA ASN A 255 -22.20 -42.04 0.77
C ASN A 255 -22.25 -43.58 0.88
N THR A 256 -21.50 -44.21 1.79
CA THR A 256 -21.65 -45.64 2.10
C THR A 256 -22.73 -45.94 3.15
N CYS A 257 -23.19 -44.94 3.90
CA CYS A 257 -24.23 -45.08 4.93
C CYS A 257 -25.66 -44.90 4.40
N ASP A 258 -25.85 -44.45 3.16
CA ASP A 258 -27.17 -44.48 2.50
C ASP A 258 -27.67 -45.90 2.17
N HIS A 259 -26.89 -46.95 2.52
CA HIS A 259 -27.33 -48.35 2.41
C HIS A 259 -27.75 -48.99 3.75
N PHE A 260 -27.66 -48.29 4.90
CA PHE A 260 -28.19 -48.77 6.18
C PHE A 260 -28.94 -47.68 6.94
N GLN A 261 -30.26 -47.74 6.79
CA GLN A 261 -31.28 -46.94 7.45
C GLN A 261 -31.21 -47.08 8.98
N GLY A 262 -31.04 -45.97 9.72
CA GLY A 262 -31.31 -45.93 11.17
C GLY A 262 -30.64 -44.80 11.96
N ASN A 263 -31.41 -43.77 12.32
CA ASN A 263 -31.25 -42.79 13.41
C ASN A 263 -29.91 -42.78 14.18
N THR A 264 -29.23 -41.62 14.29
CA THR A 264 -28.99 -40.89 15.58
C THR A 264 -28.42 -39.48 15.31
N LYS A 265 -28.83 -38.52 16.16
CA LYS A 265 -28.60 -37.06 16.14
C LYS A 265 -27.12 -36.64 16.16
N TYR A 266 -26.76 -35.68 15.29
CA TYR A 266 -25.53 -34.87 15.45
C TYR A 266 -25.76 -33.79 16.50
N LEU A 267 -25.00 -33.85 17.60
CA LEU A 267 -24.87 -32.75 18.54
C LEU A 267 -23.81 -31.79 17.97
N PHE A 268 -24.22 -30.57 17.64
CA PHE A 268 -23.31 -29.47 17.33
C PHE A 268 -22.63 -29.03 18.62
N TYR A 269 -21.29 -29.05 18.66
CA TYR A 269 -20.53 -28.22 19.57
C TYR A 269 -19.93 -27.07 18.76
N ALA A 270 -20.34 -25.86 19.11
CA ALA A 270 -19.72 -24.61 18.72
C ALA A 270 -18.81 -24.14 19.87
N PHE A 271 -17.77 -23.38 19.46
CA PHE A 271 -16.67 -22.77 20.23
C PHE A 271 -15.41 -23.61 20.38
#